data_AF-A0A9P8ESS2-F1
#
_entry.id   AF-A0A9P8ESS2-F1
#
_cell.length_a   1.000
_cell.length_b   1.000
_cell.length_c   1.000
_cell.angle_alpha   90.00
_cell.angle_beta   90.00
_cell.angle_gamma   90.00
#
_symmetry.space_group_name_H-M   'P 1'
#
loop_
_entity.id
_entity.type
_entity.pdbx_description
1 polymer ?
#
loop_
_entity_poly.entity_id
_entity_poly.type
_entity_poly.pdbx_seq_one_letter_code
_entity_poly.pdbx_strand_id
1 'polypeptide(L)'
;MIHILHLSIAWLLCLGVQSAPLDSSASISYPRIFVATDISNEPDDQMSLVRLLLHSDILSIQGITTTTSYWLNDTTYPEHILDVIAAYENVTTNLNAHTESTFPSADSLRSVVKAGHSVYGLAALNNGTLSSGAELLISAAGNSNETLHVLLWGGANVLAEALNHVNRTSSQSELDSFVSKIHVYSISDQDNAGPWIRKNFPVIPYIASVHGFNMYNLAAWTGISGDILYAFDAGGPDTTLVDDTYIRNHFQLGPLGAKYPNRAYIMEGDSPSLLSIIPNGLNVPSHPEFGGWGGRYILSDISGASNHYADTIDRVVGVSGNTLVSNHATIWRWRSAYQNEMSARVQWSLSSNYSAAVHPPKINLNGTTGTEPYPLTVQPEQSVVLDASATIDPDSNSSSTLTFEWMHYKDITASNQYNANAEVPQLNFTCLNQACSTVQTKMPNETLACPQTGCQTYHVILSVKGQSATPITRYRRIILDVKEASG
;
A
#
# COMPACT_ATOMS: atom_id res chain seq x y z
N MET A 1 -6.23 -28.51 78.88
CA MET A 1 -5.63 -29.16 77.69
C MET A 1 -6.57 -28.91 76.52
N ILE A 2 -6.05 -28.20 75.52
CA ILE A 2 -6.80 -27.45 74.52
C ILE A 2 -7.12 -28.35 73.33
N HIS A 3 -8.40 -28.42 72.95
CA HIS A 3 -8.82 -28.97 71.66
C HIS A 3 -8.51 -27.95 70.56
N ILE A 4 -7.64 -28.33 69.62
CA ILE A 4 -7.32 -27.52 68.43
C ILE A 4 -8.21 -28.00 67.29
N LEU A 5 -9.21 -27.20 66.96
CA LEU A 5 -9.95 -27.24 65.70
C LEU A 5 -8.99 -26.86 64.56
N HIS A 6 -8.84 -27.71 63.53
CA HIS A 6 -8.20 -27.32 62.28
C HIS A 6 -9.25 -26.73 61.33
N LEU A 7 -9.25 -25.40 61.21
CA LEU A 7 -10.03 -24.64 60.24
C LEU A 7 -9.20 -24.57 58.94
N SER A 8 -9.64 -25.26 57.89
CA SER A 8 -9.07 -25.13 56.55
C SER A 8 -9.63 -23.87 55.88
N ILE A 9 -8.85 -22.78 55.89
CA ILE A 9 -9.17 -21.54 55.17
C ILE A 9 -8.70 -21.71 53.71
N ALA A 10 -9.66 -21.85 52.80
CA ALA A 10 -9.40 -21.77 51.37
C ALA A 10 -9.16 -20.31 50.97
N TRP A 11 -7.93 -19.96 50.63
CA TRP A 11 -7.58 -18.67 50.04
C TRP A 11 -7.98 -18.69 48.56
N LEU A 12 -9.01 -17.92 48.18
CA LEU A 12 -9.24 -17.56 46.79
C LEU A 12 -8.09 -16.65 46.34
N LEU A 13 -7.19 -17.19 45.52
CA LEU A 13 -6.24 -16.40 44.72
C LEU A 13 -7.01 -15.76 43.56
N CYS A 14 -7.49 -14.52 43.77
CA CYS A 14 -7.82 -13.63 42.66
C CYS A 14 -6.51 -13.28 41.93
N LEU A 15 -6.24 -13.96 40.81
CA LEU A 15 -5.25 -13.51 39.83
C LEU A 15 -5.78 -12.22 39.18
N GLY A 16 -5.48 -11.09 39.79
CA GLY A 16 -5.64 -9.80 39.16
C GLY A 16 -4.73 -9.72 37.95
N VAL A 17 -5.32 -9.59 36.76
CA VAL A 17 -4.60 -9.22 35.53
C VAL A 17 -4.07 -7.81 35.76
N GLN A 18 -2.80 -7.69 36.15
CA GLN A 18 -2.11 -6.42 36.12
C GLN A 18 -1.87 -6.06 34.66
N SER A 19 -2.73 -5.20 34.12
CA SER A 19 -2.43 -4.47 32.89
C SER A 19 -1.18 -3.64 33.16
N ALA A 20 -0.08 -3.98 32.49
CA ALA A 20 1.08 -3.10 32.45
C ALA A 20 0.63 -1.72 31.93
N PRO A 21 1.12 -0.60 32.53
CA PRO A 21 0.85 0.71 31.98
C PRO A 21 1.36 0.76 30.54
N LEU A 22 0.48 1.17 29.62
CA LEU A 22 0.81 1.46 28.24
C LEU A 22 1.88 2.55 28.22
N ASP A 23 3.12 2.18 27.89
CA ASP A 23 4.14 3.16 27.48
C ASP A 23 3.65 3.82 26.19
N SER A 24 3.06 5.00 26.33
CA SER A 24 2.52 5.81 25.24
C SER A 24 3.62 6.65 24.59
N SER A 25 4.60 5.99 23.95
CA SER A 25 5.53 6.66 23.04
C SER A 25 6.21 5.70 22.04
N ALA A 26 5.50 4.69 21.55
CA ALA A 26 5.92 4.06 20.30
C ALA A 26 5.91 5.14 19.21
N SER A 27 7.10 5.57 18.77
CA SER A 27 7.24 6.49 17.64
C SER A 27 6.58 5.83 16.44
N ILE A 28 5.56 6.48 15.87
CA ILE A 28 4.95 6.03 14.62
C ILE A 28 6.06 6.03 13.56
N SER A 29 6.46 4.84 13.09
CA SER A 29 7.40 4.70 11.98
C SER A 29 6.59 4.64 10.69
N TYR A 30 6.77 5.64 9.82
CA TYR A 30 6.14 5.66 8.51
C TYR A 30 6.99 4.92 7.47
N PRO A 31 6.38 4.24 6.49
CA PRO A 31 7.12 3.57 5.44
C PRO A 31 8.12 4.50 4.74
N ARG A 32 9.36 4.02 4.63
CA ARG A 32 10.43 4.76 3.96
C ARG A 32 10.38 4.50 2.46
N ILE A 33 10.33 5.57 1.67
CA ILE A 33 10.22 5.45 0.22
C ILE A 33 11.34 6.19 -0.50
N PHE A 34 11.73 5.66 -1.65
CA PHE A 34 12.63 6.29 -2.61
C PHE A 34 12.03 6.18 -4.00
N VAL A 35 11.84 7.30 -4.69
CA VAL A 35 11.21 7.32 -6.03
C VAL A 35 12.27 7.54 -7.10
N ALA A 36 12.26 6.72 -8.15
CA ALA A 36 12.99 6.96 -9.39
C ALA A 36 11.98 7.17 -10.53
N THR A 37 11.92 8.37 -11.07
CA THR A 37 10.90 8.82 -12.02
C THR A 37 11.52 9.41 -13.28
N ASP A 38 11.01 9.05 -14.45
CA ASP A 38 11.35 9.68 -15.73
C ASP A 38 10.39 10.83 -16.06
N ILE A 39 9.94 11.53 -15.01
CA ILE A 39 9.12 12.74 -15.06
C ILE A 39 9.51 13.61 -16.25
N SER A 40 8.49 14.15 -16.93
CA SER A 40 8.52 14.86 -18.22
C SER A 40 8.37 13.99 -19.45
N ASN A 41 8.54 12.68 -19.33
CA ASN A 41 8.20 11.76 -20.41
C ASN A 41 6.69 11.84 -20.74
N GLU A 42 5.87 11.54 -19.73
CA GLU A 42 4.41 11.59 -19.81
C GLU A 42 3.84 12.44 -18.65
N PRO A 43 2.60 12.94 -18.79
CA PRO A 43 1.98 13.75 -17.74
C PRO A 43 1.76 13.00 -16.41
N ASP A 44 1.71 11.67 -16.43
CA ASP A 44 1.29 10.84 -15.31
C ASP A 44 2.31 10.74 -14.18
N ASP A 45 3.63 10.75 -14.44
CA ASP A 45 4.65 10.90 -13.39
C ASP A 45 4.41 12.16 -12.54
N GLN A 46 4.07 13.27 -13.19
CA GLN A 46 3.79 14.53 -12.50
C GLN A 46 2.46 14.46 -11.73
N MET A 47 1.45 13.76 -12.24
CA MET A 47 0.22 13.48 -11.49
C MET A 47 0.50 12.62 -10.25
N SER A 48 1.29 11.55 -10.40
CA SER A 48 1.72 10.65 -9.32
C SER A 48 2.54 11.41 -8.26
N LEU A 49 3.39 12.36 -8.67
CA LEU A 49 4.13 13.24 -7.77
C LEU A 49 3.21 14.15 -6.95
N VAL A 50 2.17 14.75 -7.57
CA VAL A 50 1.18 15.54 -6.83
C VAL A 50 0.46 14.67 -5.78
N ARG A 51 0.07 13.44 -6.13
CA ARG A 51 -0.51 12.50 -5.16
C ARG A 51 0.46 12.17 -4.02
N LEU A 52 1.72 11.90 -4.34
CA LEU A 52 2.76 11.62 -3.35
C LEU A 52 2.86 12.75 -2.33
N LEU A 53 2.94 14.00 -2.78
CA LEU A 53 3.04 15.15 -1.89
C LEU A 53 1.80 15.33 -1.01
N LEU A 54 0.61 15.03 -1.54
CA LEU A 54 -0.65 15.06 -0.77
C LEU A 54 -0.76 13.95 0.29
N HIS A 55 0.06 12.89 0.20
CA HIS A 55 0.13 11.79 1.18
C HIS A 55 1.44 11.77 1.97
N SER A 56 2.25 12.82 1.85
CA SER A 56 3.61 12.82 2.41
C SER A 56 3.65 12.96 3.95
N ASP A 57 2.53 13.23 4.61
CA ASP A 57 2.39 13.21 6.07
C ASP A 57 2.43 11.80 6.67
N ILE A 58 2.16 10.78 5.86
CA ILE A 58 2.12 9.37 6.28
C ILE A 58 3.21 8.52 5.61
N LEU A 59 4.25 9.17 5.09
CA LEU A 59 5.38 8.56 4.38
C LEU A 59 6.68 9.21 4.80
N SER A 60 7.77 8.44 4.79
CA SER A 60 9.12 8.95 5.04
C SER A 60 9.89 9.01 3.72
N ILE A 61 9.83 10.14 3.01
CA ILE A 61 10.50 10.32 1.71
C ILE A 61 12.01 10.44 1.91
N GLN A 62 12.76 9.43 1.46
CA GLN A 62 14.22 9.38 1.55
C GLN A 62 14.91 9.89 0.28
N GLY A 63 14.19 9.96 -0.84
CA GLY A 63 14.72 10.46 -2.10
C GLY A 63 13.67 10.52 -3.20
N ILE A 64 13.80 11.52 -4.06
CA ILE A 64 13.07 11.63 -5.32
C ILE A 64 14.11 11.91 -6.40
N THR A 65 14.40 10.92 -7.22
CA THR A 65 15.45 10.99 -8.22
C THR A 65 14.88 10.92 -9.62
N THR A 66 15.36 11.78 -10.52
CA THR A 66 15.07 11.62 -11.94
C THR A 66 15.91 10.50 -12.55
N THR A 67 15.27 9.67 -13.36
CA THR A 67 15.87 8.54 -14.08
C THR A 67 15.56 8.65 -15.57
N THR A 68 16.25 7.84 -16.38
CA THR A 68 15.85 7.61 -17.78
C THR A 68 14.96 6.39 -17.87
N SER A 69 14.23 6.24 -18.97
CA SER A 69 13.46 5.03 -19.31
C SER A 69 13.62 4.73 -20.80
N TYR A 70 12.88 3.76 -21.33
CA TYR A 70 12.79 3.56 -22.77
C TYR A 70 12.19 4.79 -23.49
N TRP A 71 11.24 5.46 -22.84
CA TRP A 71 10.50 6.59 -23.42
C TRP A 71 11.24 7.92 -23.25
N LEU A 72 12.10 8.05 -22.24
CA LEU A 72 13.00 9.18 -22.02
C LEU A 72 14.43 8.69 -21.75
N ASN A 73 15.18 8.38 -22.81
CA ASN A 73 16.35 7.50 -22.72
C ASN A 73 17.72 8.18 -22.56
N ASP A 74 17.81 9.51 -22.69
CA ASP A 74 19.08 10.24 -22.75
C ASP A 74 19.06 11.60 -22.01
N THR A 75 18.02 11.88 -21.23
CA THR A 75 17.84 13.15 -20.49
C THR A 75 17.10 12.93 -19.16
N THR A 76 17.23 13.90 -18.24
CA THR A 76 16.57 13.90 -16.92
C THR A 76 16.22 15.33 -16.51
N TYR A 77 15.07 15.56 -15.85
CA TYR A 77 14.55 16.90 -15.54
C TYR A 77 14.21 17.13 -14.05
N PRO A 78 15.20 17.15 -13.14
CA PRO A 78 14.93 17.36 -11.70
C PRO A 78 14.24 18.70 -11.40
N GLU A 79 14.38 19.70 -12.26
CA GLU A 79 13.70 20.99 -12.17
C GLU A 79 12.17 20.88 -12.18
N HIS A 80 11.60 19.88 -12.86
CA HIS A 80 10.15 19.69 -12.88
C HIS A 80 9.63 19.17 -11.53
N ILE A 81 10.40 18.33 -10.84
CA ILE A 81 10.09 17.94 -9.44
C ILE A 81 10.14 19.19 -8.54
N LEU A 82 11.17 20.02 -8.69
CA LEU A 82 11.35 21.24 -7.90
C LEU A 82 10.22 22.26 -8.13
N ASP A 83 9.69 22.35 -9.35
CA ASP A 83 8.55 23.20 -9.70
C ASP A 83 7.25 22.73 -9.03
N VAL A 84 6.99 21.42 -8.97
CA VAL A 84 5.85 20.88 -8.21
C VAL A 84 6.02 21.12 -6.71
N ILE A 85 7.23 20.93 -6.16
CA ILE A 85 7.53 21.22 -4.75
C ILE A 85 7.32 22.71 -4.43
N ALA A 86 7.62 23.62 -5.36
CA ALA A 86 7.34 25.05 -5.18
C ALA A 86 5.83 25.35 -5.09
N ALA A 87 4.98 24.62 -5.80
CA ALA A 87 3.54 24.74 -5.62
C ALA A 87 3.06 24.16 -4.28
N TYR A 88 3.64 23.02 -3.87
CA TYR A 88 3.36 22.38 -2.58
C TYR A 88 3.72 23.26 -1.37
N GLU A 89 4.82 24.02 -1.46
CA GLU A 89 5.25 24.98 -0.43
C GLU A 89 4.12 25.97 -0.07
N ASN A 90 3.36 26.42 -1.07
CA ASN A 90 2.26 27.37 -0.90
C ASN A 90 1.03 26.79 -0.19
N VAL A 91 0.94 25.47 -0.03
CA VAL A 91 -0.23 24.79 0.59
C VAL A 91 0.15 24.04 1.87
N THR A 92 1.43 23.98 2.24
CA THR A 92 1.92 23.18 3.39
C THR A 92 1.29 23.60 4.71
N THR A 93 1.01 24.90 4.91
CA THR A 93 0.29 25.40 6.11
C THR A 93 -1.13 24.86 6.19
N ASN A 94 -1.85 24.84 5.07
CA ASN A 94 -3.21 24.30 5.01
C ASN A 94 -3.18 22.79 5.29
N LEU A 95 -2.31 22.05 4.61
CA LEU A 95 -2.15 20.60 4.79
C LEU A 95 -1.86 20.20 6.25
N ASN A 96 -0.95 20.92 6.93
CA ASN A 96 -0.63 20.65 8.34
C ASN A 96 -1.78 20.95 9.31
N ALA A 97 -2.82 21.70 8.90
CA ALA A 97 -3.99 21.90 9.73
C ALA A 97 -4.93 20.67 9.76
N HIS A 98 -4.72 19.69 8.88
CA HIS A 98 -5.60 18.54 8.65
C HIS A 98 -5.01 17.18 9.07
N THR A 99 -3.78 17.14 9.57
CA THR A 99 -3.11 15.90 9.98
C THR A 99 -2.64 15.97 11.42
N GLU A 100 -2.62 14.81 12.09
CA GLU A 100 -1.98 14.64 13.41
C GLU A 100 -0.47 14.36 13.29
N SER A 101 0.00 14.11 12.07
CA SER A 101 1.41 13.97 11.72
C SER A 101 1.98 15.34 11.32
N THR A 102 3.01 15.35 10.49
CA THR A 102 3.57 16.56 9.92
C THR A 102 3.93 16.30 8.46
N PHE A 103 3.39 17.13 7.58
CA PHE A 103 3.80 17.19 6.19
C PHE A 103 5.27 17.68 6.11
N PRO A 104 6.16 17.03 5.35
CA PRO A 104 7.54 17.45 5.20
C PRO A 104 7.63 18.87 4.63
N SER A 105 8.61 19.65 5.09
CA SER A 105 8.81 20.99 4.56
C SER A 105 9.30 20.94 3.11
N ALA A 106 8.98 21.96 2.31
CA ALA A 106 9.48 22.07 0.94
C ALA A 106 11.00 21.99 0.88
N ASP A 107 11.72 22.66 1.80
CA ASP A 107 13.19 22.59 1.87
C ASP A 107 13.71 21.17 2.11
N SER A 108 13.06 20.41 3.00
CA SER A 108 13.44 19.00 3.24
C SER A 108 13.26 18.16 2.00
N LEU A 109 12.16 18.35 1.26
CA LEU A 109 11.90 17.66 -0.01
C LEU A 109 12.93 18.06 -1.07
N ARG A 110 13.22 19.36 -1.25
CA ARG A 110 14.24 19.85 -2.20
C ARG A 110 15.61 19.24 -1.93
N SER A 111 15.98 19.04 -0.67
CA SER A 111 17.28 18.49 -0.28
C SER A 111 17.50 17.05 -0.75
N VAL A 112 16.42 16.30 -0.94
CA VAL A 112 16.42 14.90 -1.38
C VAL A 112 16.02 14.73 -2.85
N VAL A 113 15.91 15.82 -3.62
CA VAL A 113 15.79 15.77 -5.07
C VAL A 113 17.18 15.63 -5.70
N LYS A 114 17.38 14.57 -6.48
CA LYS A 114 18.64 14.25 -7.17
C LYS A 114 18.38 13.77 -8.60
N ALA A 115 19.45 13.52 -9.34
CA ALA A 115 19.39 12.99 -10.69
C ALA A 115 20.31 11.77 -10.84
N GLY A 116 19.80 10.77 -11.56
CA GLY A 116 20.59 9.71 -12.18
C GLY A 116 21.40 10.23 -13.36
N HIS A 117 22.18 9.34 -13.98
CA HIS A 117 22.83 9.67 -15.25
C HIS A 117 21.81 9.75 -16.38
N SER A 118 22.00 10.68 -17.31
CA SER A 118 21.19 10.84 -18.52
C SER A 118 21.56 9.81 -19.61
N VAL A 119 21.57 8.53 -19.24
CA VAL A 119 21.85 7.41 -20.15
C VAL A 119 20.93 6.21 -19.84
N TYR A 120 20.48 5.55 -20.90
CA TYR A 120 19.55 4.44 -20.83
C TYR A 120 20.08 3.23 -20.04
N GLY A 121 19.35 2.85 -18.98
CA GLY A 121 19.51 1.57 -18.30
C GLY A 121 20.94 1.31 -17.82
N LEU A 122 21.46 0.12 -18.13
CA LEU A 122 22.79 -0.35 -17.73
C LEU A 122 23.95 0.48 -18.29
N ALA A 123 23.72 1.38 -19.26
CA ALA A 123 24.75 2.34 -19.66
C ALA A 123 25.21 3.20 -18.48
N ALA A 124 24.33 3.42 -17.48
CA ALA A 124 24.66 4.13 -16.25
C ALA A 124 25.85 3.51 -15.50
N LEU A 125 26.01 2.18 -15.55
CA LEU A 125 27.09 1.45 -14.85
C LEU A 125 28.49 1.71 -15.42
N ASN A 126 28.57 2.26 -16.63
CA ASN A 126 29.83 2.57 -17.30
C ASN A 126 30.27 4.02 -17.08
N ASN A 127 29.51 4.80 -16.31
CA ASN A 127 29.96 6.12 -15.88
C ASN A 127 31.02 5.96 -14.79
N GLY A 128 32.12 6.69 -14.93
CA GLY A 128 33.28 6.58 -14.04
C GLY A 128 33.04 7.05 -12.60
N THR A 129 31.89 7.68 -12.33
CA THR A 129 31.47 8.20 -11.02
C THR A 129 30.01 7.86 -10.79
N LEU A 130 29.62 7.70 -9.51
CA LEU A 130 28.22 7.55 -9.15
C LEU A 130 27.41 8.79 -9.56
N SER A 131 26.15 8.58 -9.95
CA SER A 131 25.18 9.66 -10.04
C SER A 131 24.79 10.14 -8.64
N SER A 132 24.40 11.41 -8.54
CA SER A 132 23.91 11.98 -7.28
C SER A 132 22.67 11.25 -6.73
N GLY A 133 21.87 10.65 -7.61
CA GLY A 133 20.73 9.80 -7.26
C GLY A 133 21.16 8.48 -6.64
N ALA A 134 22.16 7.80 -7.21
CA ALA A 134 22.68 6.55 -6.68
C ALA A 134 23.40 6.77 -5.34
N GLU A 135 24.15 7.86 -5.19
CA GLU A 135 24.75 8.26 -3.90
C GLU A 135 23.68 8.47 -2.82
N LEU A 136 22.59 9.16 -3.16
CA LEU A 136 21.48 9.38 -2.24
C LEU A 136 20.78 8.05 -1.87
N LEU A 137 20.56 7.16 -2.82
CA LEU A 137 19.95 5.84 -2.55
C LEU A 137 20.83 5.02 -1.61
N ILE A 138 22.14 4.99 -1.85
CA ILE A 138 23.10 4.29 -0.98
C ILE A 138 23.03 4.85 0.44
N SER A 139 23.08 6.18 0.58
CA SER A 139 22.96 6.87 1.87
C SER A 139 21.64 6.56 2.56
N ALA A 140 20.51 6.64 1.84
CA ALA A 140 19.19 6.34 2.35
C ALA A 140 19.11 4.91 2.90
N ALA A 141 19.53 3.90 2.15
CA ALA A 141 19.51 2.51 2.63
C ALA A 141 20.51 2.26 3.77
N GLY A 142 21.63 2.98 3.81
CA GLY A 142 22.66 2.86 4.85
C GLY A 142 22.28 3.47 6.21
N ASN A 143 21.48 4.54 6.23
CA ASN A 143 21.19 5.32 7.44
C ASN A 143 20.11 4.71 8.36
N SER A 144 19.52 3.57 8.02
CA SER A 144 18.53 2.88 8.85
C SER A 144 18.56 1.36 8.62
N ASN A 145 17.98 0.61 9.56
CA ASN A 145 17.74 -0.83 9.42
C ASN A 145 16.32 -1.16 8.94
N GLU A 146 15.46 -0.16 8.81
CA GLU A 146 14.12 -0.32 8.25
C GLU A 146 14.15 -0.45 6.73
N THR A 147 13.21 -1.21 6.19
CA THR A 147 13.00 -1.37 4.75
C THR A 147 12.89 -0.03 4.04
N LEU A 148 13.60 0.11 2.93
CA LEU A 148 13.46 1.18 1.95
C LEU A 148 12.69 0.65 0.74
N HIS A 149 11.50 1.16 0.53
CA HIS A 149 10.69 0.85 -0.64
C HIS A 149 11.11 1.73 -1.82
N VAL A 150 11.71 1.12 -2.83
CA VAL A 150 12.15 1.78 -4.05
C VAL A 150 11.06 1.66 -5.11
N LEU A 151 10.47 2.81 -5.47
CA LEU A 151 9.40 2.94 -6.45
C LEU A 151 10.02 3.35 -7.78
N LEU A 152 9.96 2.46 -8.77
CA LEU A 152 10.51 2.69 -10.10
C LEU A 152 9.36 3.04 -11.05
N TRP A 153 9.15 4.34 -11.22
CA TRP A 153 8.14 4.90 -12.13
C TRP A 153 8.68 4.83 -13.56
N GLY A 154 9.95 5.20 -13.76
CA GLY A 154 10.68 5.03 -15.02
C GLY A 154 11.61 3.81 -15.06
N GLY A 155 12.83 4.01 -15.55
CA GLY A 155 13.88 2.98 -15.58
C GLY A 155 14.54 2.74 -14.22
N ALA A 156 15.13 1.54 -14.08
CA ALA A 156 15.75 1.08 -12.85
C ALA A 156 17.25 1.44 -12.72
N ASN A 157 17.79 2.25 -13.63
CA ASN A 157 19.23 2.50 -13.74
C ASN A 157 19.89 3.03 -12.45
N VAL A 158 19.22 3.89 -11.68
CA VAL A 158 19.73 4.44 -10.40
C VAL A 158 19.89 3.34 -9.35
N LEU A 159 18.90 2.45 -9.25
CA LEU A 159 18.98 1.30 -8.33
C LEU A 159 20.05 0.32 -8.78
N ALA A 160 20.15 0.04 -10.08
CA ALA A 160 21.20 -0.84 -10.61
C ALA A 160 22.60 -0.27 -10.37
N GLU A 161 22.77 1.04 -10.53
CA GLU A 161 24.03 1.74 -10.25
C GLU A 161 24.43 1.62 -8.78
N ALA A 162 23.50 1.89 -7.85
CA ALA A 162 23.73 1.76 -6.42
C ALA A 162 24.11 0.32 -6.03
N LEU A 163 23.34 -0.66 -6.50
CA LEU A 163 23.61 -2.08 -6.23
C LEU A 163 24.95 -2.53 -6.79
N ASN A 164 25.27 -2.15 -8.03
CA ASN A 164 26.55 -2.48 -8.67
C ASN A 164 27.73 -1.86 -7.92
N HIS A 165 27.59 -0.62 -7.43
CA HIS A 165 28.63 0.04 -6.66
C HIS A 165 28.89 -0.68 -5.34
N VAL A 166 27.86 -0.86 -4.51
CA VAL A 166 27.98 -1.55 -3.21
C VAL A 166 28.58 -2.95 -3.39
N ASN A 167 28.12 -3.70 -4.40
CA ASN A 167 28.67 -5.02 -4.71
C ASN A 167 30.17 -5.01 -5.06
N ARG A 168 30.68 -3.94 -5.66
CA ARG A 168 32.10 -3.82 -6.05
C ARG A 168 32.99 -3.24 -4.96
N THR A 169 32.44 -2.42 -4.06
CA THR A 169 33.24 -1.63 -3.11
C THR A 169 33.12 -2.10 -1.67
N SER A 170 32.12 -2.91 -1.34
CA SER A 170 31.83 -3.36 0.02
C SER A 170 32.11 -4.85 0.21
N SER A 171 32.18 -5.29 1.46
CA SER A 171 32.22 -6.70 1.82
C SER A 171 30.89 -7.41 1.52
N GLN A 172 30.92 -8.74 1.44
CA GLN A 172 29.70 -9.54 1.23
C GLN A 172 28.63 -9.26 2.29
N SER A 173 29.01 -9.15 3.57
CA SER A 173 28.06 -8.87 4.66
C SER A 173 27.41 -7.49 4.55
N GLU A 174 28.16 -6.49 4.07
CA GLU A 174 27.62 -5.15 3.83
C GLU A 174 26.66 -5.13 2.63
N LEU A 175 27.00 -5.87 1.56
CA LEU A 175 26.10 -6.07 0.43
C LEU A 175 24.82 -6.78 0.86
N ASP A 176 24.93 -7.89 1.60
CA ASP A 176 23.77 -8.65 2.08
C ASP A 176 22.87 -7.77 2.96
N SER A 177 23.47 -6.99 3.86
CA SER A 177 22.73 -6.02 4.69
C SER A 177 22.11 -4.88 3.88
N PHE A 178 22.74 -4.45 2.80
CA PHE A 178 22.20 -3.41 1.93
C PHE A 178 20.97 -3.94 1.18
N VAL A 179 21.14 -5.09 0.53
CA VAL A 179 20.14 -5.76 -0.29
C VAL A 179 18.91 -6.18 0.53
N SER A 180 19.10 -6.68 1.77
CA SER A 180 17.99 -7.12 2.63
C SER A 180 17.03 -6.01 3.03
N LYS A 181 17.43 -4.74 2.87
CA LYS A 181 16.60 -3.57 3.21
C LYS A 181 15.84 -3.03 2.01
N ILE A 182 16.15 -3.45 0.79
CA ILE A 182 15.54 -2.92 -0.42
C ILE A 182 14.33 -3.76 -0.80
N HIS A 183 13.17 -3.12 -0.92
CA HIS A 183 11.97 -3.70 -1.54
C HIS A 183 11.63 -2.87 -2.77
N VAL A 184 11.31 -3.50 -3.90
CA VAL A 184 11.10 -2.80 -5.17
C VAL A 184 9.68 -3.00 -5.66
N TYR A 185 9.08 -1.92 -6.16
CA TYR A 185 7.94 -1.97 -7.04
C TYR A 185 8.31 -1.22 -8.33
N SER A 186 8.41 -1.96 -9.45
CA SER A 186 8.58 -1.39 -10.78
C SER A 186 7.31 -1.43 -11.62
N ILE A 187 7.04 -0.32 -12.31
CA ILE A 187 6.01 -0.23 -13.35
C ILE A 187 6.56 -0.88 -14.64
N SER A 188 6.31 -2.18 -14.81
CA SER A 188 6.63 -2.99 -16.00
C SER A 188 8.08 -2.95 -16.54
N ASP A 189 9.09 -2.70 -15.69
CA ASP A 189 10.52 -2.65 -16.09
C ASP A 189 10.77 -1.82 -17.37
N GLN A 190 10.86 -0.49 -17.25
CA GLN A 190 10.97 0.39 -18.42
C GLN A 190 12.38 0.51 -19.03
N ASP A 191 13.36 -0.25 -18.55
CA ASP A 191 14.71 -0.32 -19.11
C ASP A 191 15.34 -1.72 -18.98
N ASN A 192 16.58 -1.87 -19.47
CA ASN A 192 17.31 -3.14 -19.34
C ASN A 192 17.94 -3.36 -17.94
N ALA A 193 17.82 -2.40 -17.03
CA ALA A 193 18.37 -2.49 -15.68
C ALA A 193 17.45 -3.27 -14.74
N GLY A 194 16.12 -3.17 -14.89
CA GLY A 194 15.15 -3.94 -14.09
C GLY A 194 15.37 -5.46 -14.18
N PRO A 195 15.37 -6.06 -15.38
CA PRO A 195 15.68 -7.48 -15.56
C PRO A 195 17.08 -7.86 -15.08
N TRP A 196 18.06 -6.96 -15.19
CA TRP A 196 19.40 -7.18 -14.66
C TRP A 196 19.42 -7.24 -13.13
N ILE A 197 18.68 -6.37 -12.43
CA ILE A 197 18.55 -6.41 -10.98
C ILE A 197 17.95 -7.73 -10.55
N ARG A 198 16.81 -8.13 -11.12
CA ARG A 198 16.14 -9.40 -10.77
C ARG A 198 17.04 -10.62 -10.98
N LYS A 199 17.92 -10.58 -11.98
CA LYS A 199 18.89 -11.66 -12.25
C LYS A 199 20.08 -11.67 -11.30
N ASN A 200 20.63 -10.51 -10.93
CA ASN A 200 21.88 -10.42 -10.17
C ASN A 200 21.67 -10.27 -8.65
N PHE A 201 20.51 -9.78 -8.23
CA PHE A 201 20.11 -9.62 -6.84
C PHE A 201 18.74 -10.27 -6.57
N PRO A 202 18.59 -11.57 -6.86
CA PRO A 202 17.29 -12.25 -6.83
C PRO A 202 16.64 -12.32 -5.45
N VAL A 203 17.40 -12.04 -4.39
CA VAL A 203 16.89 -12.00 -3.01
C VAL A 203 16.06 -10.74 -2.70
N ILE A 204 16.15 -9.69 -3.53
CA ILE A 204 15.33 -8.47 -3.40
C ILE A 204 13.86 -8.82 -3.68
N PRO A 205 12.93 -8.55 -2.75
CA PRO A 205 11.51 -8.58 -3.07
C PRO A 205 11.20 -7.55 -4.17
N TYR A 206 10.80 -8.03 -5.33
CA TYR A 206 10.66 -7.22 -6.54
C TYR A 206 9.28 -7.43 -7.17
N ILE A 207 8.40 -6.44 -7.08
CA ILE A 207 7.12 -6.43 -7.81
C ILE A 207 7.36 -5.87 -9.21
N ALA A 208 6.96 -6.63 -10.23
CA ALA A 208 6.90 -6.14 -11.61
C ALA A 208 5.95 -6.98 -12.48
N SER A 209 5.13 -6.28 -13.26
CA SER A 209 4.35 -6.88 -14.33
C SER A 209 5.26 -7.24 -15.50
N VAL A 210 5.53 -8.53 -15.72
CA VAL A 210 6.38 -9.01 -16.82
C VAL A 210 5.50 -9.50 -17.96
N HIS A 211 5.58 -8.80 -19.09
CA HIS A 211 4.85 -9.11 -20.32
C HIS A 211 5.75 -8.81 -21.54
N GLY A 212 5.25 -9.10 -22.76
CA GLY A 212 5.94 -8.65 -23.97
C GLY A 212 6.15 -7.14 -23.95
N PHE A 213 7.29 -6.63 -24.44
CA PHE A 213 7.59 -5.21 -24.36
C PHE A 213 6.44 -4.35 -24.91
N ASN A 214 6.05 -3.32 -24.16
CA ASN A 214 4.94 -2.40 -24.48
C ASN A 214 3.52 -3.02 -24.51
N MET A 215 3.33 -4.25 -24.03
CA MET A 215 2.01 -4.88 -23.84
C MET A 215 1.38 -4.49 -22.49
N TYR A 216 1.31 -3.19 -22.18
CA TYR A 216 0.86 -2.69 -20.87
C TYR A 216 -0.58 -3.07 -20.53
N ASN A 217 -1.41 -3.40 -21.52
CA ASN A 217 -2.78 -3.93 -21.32
C ASN A 217 -2.83 -5.28 -20.57
N LEU A 218 -1.68 -5.91 -20.33
CA LEU A 218 -1.54 -7.12 -19.52
C LEU A 218 -1.04 -6.84 -18.10
N ALA A 219 -0.74 -5.58 -17.76
CA ALA A 219 -0.11 -5.21 -16.51
C ALA A 219 -1.13 -4.73 -15.48
N ALA A 220 -1.05 -5.27 -14.26
CA ALA A 220 -1.98 -5.00 -13.18
C ALA A 220 -2.11 -3.50 -12.87
N TRP A 221 -0.98 -2.77 -12.89
CA TRP A 221 -0.92 -1.33 -12.59
C TRP A 221 -1.84 -0.49 -13.48
N THR A 222 -2.12 -0.91 -14.71
CA THR A 222 -3.08 -0.19 -15.58
C THR A 222 -4.51 -0.20 -15.03
N GLY A 223 -4.82 -1.06 -14.05
CA GLY A 223 -6.08 -1.03 -13.30
C GLY A 223 -6.36 0.32 -12.61
N ILE A 224 -5.36 1.19 -12.43
CA ILE A 224 -5.56 2.54 -11.89
C ILE A 224 -6.58 3.34 -12.71
N SER A 225 -6.49 3.32 -14.04
CA SER A 225 -7.31 4.14 -14.96
C SER A 225 -7.29 3.71 -16.44
N GLY A 226 -6.70 2.57 -16.79
CA GLY A 226 -6.46 2.14 -18.17
C GLY A 226 -7.59 1.34 -18.84
N ASP A 227 -8.71 1.13 -18.15
CA ASP A 227 -9.81 0.25 -18.59
C ASP A 227 -10.39 0.63 -19.95
N ILE A 228 -10.58 1.93 -20.24
CA ILE A 228 -11.05 2.40 -21.54
C ILE A 228 -9.95 2.30 -22.61
N LEU A 229 -8.73 2.77 -22.31
CA LEU A 229 -7.65 2.84 -23.31
C LEU A 229 -7.20 1.45 -23.76
N TYR A 230 -7.05 0.53 -22.81
CA TYR A 230 -6.57 -0.83 -23.05
C TYR A 230 -7.70 -1.85 -23.23
N ALA A 231 -8.96 -1.42 -23.12
CA ALA A 231 -10.15 -2.22 -23.37
C ALA A 231 -10.23 -3.52 -22.55
N PHE A 232 -10.03 -3.41 -21.23
CA PHE A 232 -10.22 -4.52 -20.28
C PHE A 232 -11.38 -4.25 -19.33
N ASP A 233 -11.91 -5.31 -18.71
CA ASP A 233 -12.91 -5.26 -17.64
C ASP A 233 -14.10 -4.31 -17.87
N ALA A 234 -14.63 -4.26 -19.09
CA ALA A 234 -15.77 -3.40 -19.41
C ALA A 234 -16.96 -3.63 -18.44
N GLY A 235 -17.43 -2.56 -17.80
CA GLY A 235 -18.48 -2.62 -16.77
C GLY A 235 -17.98 -3.02 -15.37
N GLY A 236 -16.68 -3.27 -15.21
CA GLY A 236 -16.00 -3.53 -13.95
C GLY A 236 -15.85 -2.28 -13.10
N PRO A 237 -14.85 -1.44 -13.39
CA PRO A 237 -14.57 -0.24 -12.61
C PRO A 237 -15.50 0.93 -12.95
N ASP A 238 -15.66 1.86 -12.01
CA ASP A 238 -16.31 3.14 -12.26
C ASP A 238 -15.36 4.06 -13.04
N THR A 239 -15.68 4.28 -14.31
CA THR A 239 -14.86 5.08 -15.24
C THR A 239 -15.05 6.58 -15.05
N THR A 240 -16.11 7.01 -14.35
CA THR A 240 -16.36 8.44 -14.09
C THR A 240 -15.34 9.01 -13.12
N LEU A 241 -14.74 8.18 -12.26
CA LEU A 241 -13.74 8.59 -11.27
C LEU A 241 -12.33 8.85 -11.85
N VAL A 242 -12.16 8.65 -13.16
CA VAL A 242 -10.87 8.85 -13.85
C VAL A 242 -11.02 9.68 -15.12
N ASP A 243 -12.21 10.21 -15.39
CA ASP A 243 -12.48 11.05 -16.56
C ASP A 243 -11.96 12.51 -16.36
N ASP A 244 -11.88 13.28 -17.45
CA ASP A 244 -11.32 14.64 -17.41
C ASP A 244 -12.20 15.63 -16.63
N THR A 245 -13.49 15.34 -16.51
CA THR A 245 -14.42 16.15 -15.72
C THR A 245 -14.14 15.93 -14.24
N TYR A 246 -13.99 14.68 -13.82
CA TYR A 246 -13.64 14.35 -12.44
C TYR A 246 -12.28 14.91 -12.07
N ILE A 247 -11.25 14.70 -12.90
CA ILE A 247 -9.89 15.25 -12.68
C ILE A 247 -9.94 16.76 -12.45
N ARG A 248 -10.60 17.48 -13.34
CA ARG A 248 -10.69 18.95 -13.27
C ARG A 248 -11.39 19.43 -12.00
N ASN A 249 -12.46 18.74 -11.62
CA ASN A 249 -13.30 19.15 -10.51
C ASN A 249 -12.78 18.70 -9.15
N HIS A 250 -11.91 17.68 -9.09
CA HIS A 250 -11.47 17.08 -7.83
C HIS A 250 -9.96 17.19 -7.59
N PHE A 251 -9.13 17.19 -8.62
CA PHE A 251 -7.66 17.14 -8.50
C PHE A 251 -6.97 18.44 -8.93
N GLN A 252 -7.45 19.09 -9.99
CA GLN A 252 -6.83 20.30 -10.55
C GLN A 252 -7.25 21.60 -9.84
N LEU A 253 -7.27 21.58 -8.50
CA LEU A 253 -7.73 22.70 -7.67
C LEU A 253 -6.58 23.33 -6.86
N GLY A 254 -6.60 24.66 -6.76
CA GLY A 254 -5.64 25.42 -5.96
C GLY A 254 -4.20 25.39 -6.51
N PRO A 255 -3.22 25.91 -5.75
CA PRO A 255 -1.84 26.05 -6.21
C PRO A 255 -1.18 24.71 -6.58
N LEU A 256 -1.33 23.68 -5.73
CA LEU A 256 -0.76 22.36 -6.00
C LEU A 256 -1.52 21.61 -7.09
N GLY A 257 -2.85 21.67 -7.11
CA GLY A 257 -3.65 21.05 -8.17
C GLY A 257 -3.41 21.67 -9.55
N ALA A 258 -2.99 22.94 -9.64
CA ALA A 258 -2.55 23.54 -10.91
C ALA A 258 -1.30 22.87 -11.50
N LYS A 259 -0.55 22.10 -10.69
CA LYS A 259 0.54 21.24 -11.15
C LYS A 259 0.11 19.82 -11.49
N TYR A 260 -1.17 19.49 -11.39
CA TYR A 260 -1.71 18.23 -11.89
C TYR A 260 -2.11 18.40 -13.37
N PRO A 261 -1.33 17.88 -14.34
CA PRO A 261 -1.57 18.16 -15.77
C PRO A 261 -2.84 17.48 -16.29
N ASN A 262 -3.21 17.76 -17.55
CA ASN A 262 -4.22 16.97 -18.24
C ASN A 262 -3.62 15.63 -18.66
N ARG A 263 -4.42 14.55 -18.65
CA ARG A 263 -3.95 13.24 -19.10
C ARG A 263 -3.69 13.24 -20.62
N ALA A 264 -2.66 12.50 -21.04
CA ALA A 264 -2.42 12.19 -22.45
C ALA A 264 -2.89 10.78 -22.81
N TYR A 265 -2.63 9.81 -21.93
CA TYR A 265 -3.02 8.41 -22.07
C TYR A 265 -3.90 7.99 -20.88
N ILE A 266 -3.32 7.28 -19.91
CA ILE A 266 -3.99 6.96 -18.65
C ILE A 266 -3.63 8.00 -17.58
N MET A 267 -4.41 8.03 -16.50
CA MET A 267 -4.10 8.82 -15.31
C MET A 267 -3.18 8.02 -14.38
N GLU A 268 -2.08 8.63 -13.96
CA GLU A 268 -1.23 8.16 -12.84
C GLU A 268 -0.81 6.68 -12.96
N GLY A 269 -0.17 6.29 -14.07
CA GLY A 269 0.27 4.91 -14.28
C GLY A 269 1.19 4.40 -13.17
N ASP A 270 1.94 5.29 -12.52
CA ASP A 270 2.92 4.94 -11.49
C ASP A 270 2.38 4.92 -10.06
N SER A 271 1.27 5.60 -9.80
CA SER A 271 0.65 5.68 -8.48
C SER A 271 0.38 4.32 -7.83
N PRO A 272 0.08 3.21 -8.53
CA PRO A 272 0.00 1.88 -7.90
C PRO A 272 1.19 1.51 -7.01
N SER A 273 2.41 1.91 -7.39
CA SER A 273 3.60 1.68 -6.57
C SER A 273 3.52 2.40 -5.22
N LEU A 274 3.13 3.67 -5.22
CA LEU A 274 2.87 4.48 -4.02
C LEU A 274 1.69 3.94 -3.21
N LEU A 275 0.57 3.67 -3.89
CA LEU A 275 -0.67 3.18 -3.30
C LEU A 275 -0.48 1.83 -2.60
N SER A 276 0.51 1.02 -2.98
CA SER A 276 0.85 -0.23 -2.29
C SER A 276 1.46 -0.03 -0.89
N ILE A 277 1.95 1.17 -0.59
CA ILE A 277 2.72 1.48 0.63
C ILE A 277 1.93 2.34 1.61
N ILE A 278 0.93 3.09 1.15
CA ILE A 278 0.11 3.95 2.02
C ILE A 278 -0.45 3.15 3.21
N PRO A 279 -0.17 3.54 4.47
CA PRO A 279 -0.65 2.84 5.65
C PRO A 279 -2.14 3.14 5.92
N ASN A 280 -3.02 2.56 5.10
CA ASN A 280 -4.48 2.69 5.21
C ASN A 280 -5.13 1.52 5.99
N GLY A 281 -4.33 0.55 6.43
CA GLY A 281 -4.73 -0.67 7.15
C GLY A 281 -5.19 -1.84 6.28
N LEU A 282 -5.18 -1.67 4.95
CA LEU A 282 -5.40 -2.73 3.96
C LEU A 282 -4.06 -3.25 3.44
N ASN A 283 -3.17 -2.32 3.11
CA ASN A 283 -1.86 -2.56 2.55
C ASN A 283 -0.92 -3.15 3.60
N VAL A 284 -0.16 -4.17 3.20
CA VAL A 284 0.94 -4.73 3.98
C VAL A 284 2.13 -4.86 3.03
N PRO A 285 3.03 -3.87 2.96
CA PRO A 285 4.05 -3.80 1.90
C PRO A 285 5.05 -4.97 1.86
N SER A 286 5.21 -5.68 2.98
CA SER A 286 6.01 -6.91 3.07
C SER A 286 5.29 -8.15 2.54
N HIS A 287 4.00 -8.06 2.25
CA HIS A 287 3.14 -9.15 1.78
C HIS A 287 2.38 -8.72 0.50
N PRO A 288 3.05 -8.62 -0.66
CA PRO A 288 2.41 -8.25 -1.92
C PRO A 288 1.23 -9.16 -2.30
N GLU A 289 1.24 -10.41 -1.82
CA GLU A 289 0.20 -11.39 -2.02
C GLU A 289 -1.10 -11.04 -1.28
N PHE A 290 -1.06 -10.22 -0.23
CA PHE A 290 -2.26 -9.85 0.53
C PHE A 290 -3.20 -8.94 -0.27
N GLY A 291 -2.68 -8.23 -1.25
CA GLY A 291 -3.44 -7.27 -2.05
C GLY A 291 -3.70 -5.96 -1.31
N GLY A 292 -3.85 -4.90 -2.08
CA GLY A 292 -4.06 -3.57 -1.55
C GLY A 292 -4.39 -2.57 -2.66
N TRP A 293 -4.31 -1.27 -2.36
CA TRP A 293 -4.61 -0.22 -3.35
C TRP A 293 -3.63 -0.24 -4.54
N GLY A 294 -2.42 -0.78 -4.36
CA GLY A 294 -1.44 -0.97 -5.44
C GLY A 294 -1.55 -2.32 -6.17
N GLY A 295 -2.55 -3.14 -5.86
CA GLY A 295 -2.75 -4.45 -6.49
C GLY A 295 -2.32 -5.62 -5.62
N ARG A 296 -2.35 -6.81 -6.21
CA ARG A 296 -1.99 -8.08 -5.57
C ARG A 296 -1.03 -8.84 -6.48
N TYR A 297 0.03 -9.40 -5.89
CA TYR A 297 1.11 -10.06 -6.63
C TYR A 297 1.55 -11.33 -5.93
N ILE A 298 1.85 -12.39 -6.66
CA ILE A 298 2.34 -13.65 -6.10
C ILE A 298 3.74 -13.95 -6.62
N LEU A 299 4.52 -14.71 -5.86
CA LEU A 299 5.84 -15.15 -6.30
C LEU A 299 5.73 -15.90 -7.64
N SER A 300 6.51 -15.46 -8.63
CA SER A 300 6.60 -16.09 -9.94
C SER A 300 7.46 -17.36 -9.92
N ASP A 301 8.35 -17.47 -8.94
CA ASP A 301 9.24 -18.61 -8.74
C ASP A 301 9.18 -19.13 -7.30
N ILE A 302 8.47 -20.23 -7.09
CA ILE A 302 8.31 -20.88 -5.78
C ILE A 302 9.55 -21.68 -5.33
N SER A 303 10.57 -21.82 -6.19
CA SER A 303 11.82 -22.50 -5.80
C SER A 303 12.68 -21.68 -4.83
N GLY A 304 12.37 -20.39 -4.69
CA GLY A 304 13.16 -19.43 -3.91
C GLY A 304 14.40 -18.91 -4.63
N ALA A 305 14.60 -19.22 -5.91
CA ALA A 305 15.71 -18.70 -6.69
C ALA A 305 15.51 -17.26 -7.16
N SER A 306 14.30 -16.72 -7.08
CA SER A 306 13.97 -15.32 -7.39
C SER A 306 12.75 -14.84 -6.58
N ASN A 307 12.91 -13.74 -5.85
CA ASN A 307 11.83 -13.06 -5.11
C ASN A 307 11.06 -12.07 -6.02
N HIS A 308 10.76 -12.50 -7.25
CA HIS A 308 9.95 -11.73 -8.19
C HIS A 308 8.47 -12.00 -7.94
N TYR A 309 7.72 -10.94 -7.65
CA TYR A 309 6.27 -10.96 -7.51
C TYR A 309 5.64 -10.51 -8.83
N ALA A 310 4.88 -11.41 -9.45
CA ALA A 310 4.16 -11.19 -10.70
C ALA A 310 2.67 -11.00 -10.44
N ASP A 311 1.99 -10.43 -11.44
CA ASP A 311 0.55 -10.20 -11.43
C ASP A 311 -0.24 -11.47 -11.09
N THR A 312 -1.26 -11.31 -10.26
CA THR A 312 -2.29 -12.35 -10.01
C THR A 312 -3.67 -11.74 -10.21
N ILE A 313 -4.71 -12.54 -10.05
CA ILE A 313 -6.09 -12.19 -10.41
C ILE A 313 -6.99 -12.04 -9.19
N ASP A 314 -7.91 -11.09 -9.20
CA ASP A 314 -8.99 -11.01 -8.21
C ASP A 314 -10.35 -11.25 -8.86
N ARG A 315 -11.31 -11.74 -8.07
CA ARG A 315 -12.71 -11.89 -8.47
C ARG A 315 -13.53 -10.78 -7.87
N VAL A 316 -14.01 -9.88 -8.71
CA VAL A 316 -14.67 -8.65 -8.26
C VAL A 316 -15.97 -8.44 -9.01
N VAL A 317 -17.04 -8.12 -8.27
CA VAL A 317 -18.30 -7.70 -8.87
C VAL A 317 -18.16 -6.24 -9.31
N GLY A 318 -18.29 -6.01 -10.61
CA GLY A 318 -18.20 -4.69 -11.21
C GLY A 318 -19.46 -3.84 -11.02
N VAL A 319 -19.40 -2.59 -11.48
CA VAL A 319 -20.54 -1.65 -11.54
C VAL A 319 -21.71 -2.23 -12.34
N SER A 320 -21.44 -3.03 -13.37
CA SER A 320 -22.47 -3.71 -14.16
C SER A 320 -23.16 -4.88 -13.43
N GLY A 321 -22.71 -5.24 -12.22
CA GLY A 321 -23.17 -6.41 -11.48
C GLY A 321 -22.54 -7.73 -11.92
N ASN A 322 -21.70 -7.73 -12.96
CA ASN A 322 -20.99 -8.93 -13.41
C ASN A 322 -19.75 -9.20 -12.56
N THR A 323 -19.46 -10.47 -12.31
CA THR A 323 -18.17 -10.86 -11.71
C THR A 323 -17.09 -10.89 -12.78
N LEU A 324 -16.05 -10.09 -12.61
CA LEU A 324 -14.86 -10.07 -13.45
C LEU A 324 -13.69 -10.74 -12.74
N VAL A 325 -12.81 -11.35 -13.51
CA VAL A 325 -11.64 -12.09 -13.02
C VAL A 325 -10.42 -11.63 -13.80
N SER A 326 -9.62 -10.75 -13.19
CA SER A 326 -8.48 -10.14 -13.87
C SER A 326 -7.43 -9.65 -12.88
N ASN A 327 -6.23 -9.37 -13.37
CA ASN A 327 -5.19 -8.72 -12.60
C ASN A 327 -5.45 -7.23 -12.37
N HIS A 328 -6.08 -6.55 -13.33
CA HIS A 328 -6.50 -5.16 -13.16
C HIS A 328 -7.51 -5.00 -12.00
N ALA A 329 -8.36 -6.00 -11.77
CA ALA A 329 -9.34 -6.03 -10.68
C ALA A 329 -8.69 -6.02 -9.30
N THR A 330 -7.42 -6.42 -9.18
CA THR A 330 -6.68 -6.31 -7.93
C THR A 330 -6.47 -4.84 -7.50
N ILE A 331 -6.54 -3.90 -8.45
CA ILE A 331 -6.40 -2.45 -8.22
C ILE A 331 -7.75 -1.75 -8.27
N TRP A 332 -8.47 -1.86 -9.40
CA TRP A 332 -9.63 -0.99 -9.64
C TRP A 332 -10.79 -1.24 -8.68
N ARG A 333 -10.83 -2.41 -8.03
CA ARG A 333 -11.78 -2.71 -6.94
C ARG A 333 -11.73 -1.69 -5.80
N TRP A 334 -10.60 -0.99 -5.65
CA TRP A 334 -10.38 0.02 -4.61
C TRP A 334 -10.52 1.46 -5.12
N ARG A 335 -10.90 1.66 -6.39
CA ARG A 335 -10.87 2.97 -7.06
C ARG A 335 -11.60 4.07 -6.34
N SER A 336 -12.82 3.79 -5.90
CA SER A 336 -13.59 4.77 -5.14
C SER A 336 -12.81 5.26 -3.90
N ALA A 337 -12.16 4.36 -3.16
CA ALA A 337 -11.47 4.71 -1.94
C ALA A 337 -10.23 5.58 -2.18
N TYR A 338 -9.34 5.19 -3.10
CA TYR A 338 -8.12 5.97 -3.36
C TYR A 338 -8.37 7.28 -4.13
N GLN A 339 -9.44 7.38 -4.92
CA GLN A 339 -9.82 8.65 -5.56
C GLN A 339 -10.52 9.61 -4.60
N ASN A 340 -11.38 9.08 -3.71
CA ASN A 340 -11.99 9.90 -2.67
C ASN A 340 -10.94 10.47 -1.70
N GLU A 341 -9.96 9.66 -1.28
CA GLU A 341 -8.89 10.17 -0.41
C GLU A 341 -8.02 11.22 -1.11
N MET A 342 -7.68 11.02 -2.39
CA MET A 342 -7.00 12.07 -3.17
C MET A 342 -7.82 13.36 -3.23
N SER A 343 -9.12 13.27 -3.54
CA SER A 343 -9.99 14.44 -3.60
C SER A 343 -10.08 15.15 -2.26
N ALA A 344 -10.19 14.41 -1.14
CA ALA A 344 -10.23 14.98 0.20
C ALA A 344 -8.91 15.69 0.56
N ARG A 345 -7.77 15.09 0.24
CA ARG A 345 -6.45 15.69 0.47
C ARG A 345 -6.19 16.91 -0.41
N VAL A 346 -6.74 16.95 -1.63
CA VAL A 346 -6.76 18.19 -2.42
C VAL A 346 -7.54 19.27 -1.67
N GLN A 347 -8.68 18.97 -1.05
CA GLN A 347 -9.40 19.95 -0.22
C GLN A 347 -8.57 20.43 0.98
N TRP A 348 -7.80 19.55 1.63
CA TRP A 348 -6.86 19.94 2.70
C TRP A 348 -5.83 20.97 2.24
N SER A 349 -5.48 20.99 0.95
CA SER A 349 -4.55 21.98 0.40
C SER A 349 -5.19 23.37 0.21
N LEU A 350 -6.52 23.46 0.18
CA LEU A 350 -7.25 24.69 -0.16
C LEU A 350 -7.60 25.55 1.06
N SER A 351 -7.64 24.96 2.25
CA SER A 351 -8.09 25.62 3.48
C SER A 351 -7.34 25.07 4.68
N SER A 352 -7.09 25.91 5.68
CA SER A 352 -6.60 25.48 7.00
C SER A 352 -7.73 25.24 8.01
N ASN A 353 -8.99 25.44 7.59
CA ASN A 353 -10.13 25.12 8.44
C ASN A 353 -10.37 23.61 8.45
N TYR A 354 -9.99 22.95 9.55
CA TYR A 354 -10.22 21.52 9.77
C TYR A 354 -11.65 21.11 9.39
N SER A 355 -12.68 21.81 9.88
CA SER A 355 -14.08 21.43 9.65
C SER A 355 -14.58 21.61 8.21
N ALA A 356 -13.76 22.15 7.30
CA ALA A 356 -14.10 22.33 5.89
C ALA A 356 -13.74 21.12 5.02
N ALA A 357 -13.07 20.11 5.60
CA ALA A 357 -12.70 18.89 4.90
C ALA A 357 -13.03 17.65 5.75
N VAL A 358 -12.85 16.48 5.14
CA VAL A 358 -13.10 15.18 5.78
C VAL A 358 -11.80 14.49 6.15
N HIS A 359 -11.82 13.68 7.20
CA HIS A 359 -10.64 13.05 7.79
C HIS A 359 -10.80 11.52 7.90
N PRO A 360 -9.67 10.77 7.93
CA PRO A 360 -9.73 9.31 8.00
C PRO A 360 -10.32 8.80 9.33
N PRO A 361 -11.28 7.85 9.30
CA PRO A 361 -11.75 7.18 10.50
C PRO A 361 -10.61 6.51 11.28
N LYS A 362 -10.65 6.56 12.61
CA LYS A 362 -9.66 5.91 13.47
C LYS A 362 -10.21 4.58 13.97
N ILE A 363 -9.88 3.51 13.25
CA ILE A 363 -10.37 2.16 13.53
C ILE A 363 -9.84 1.66 14.87
N ASN A 364 -10.77 1.18 15.70
CA ASN A 364 -10.49 0.36 16.86
C ASN A 364 -11.12 -1.02 16.60
N LEU A 365 -10.33 -2.09 16.62
CA LEU A 365 -10.80 -3.46 16.47
C LEU A 365 -10.42 -4.26 17.71
N ASN A 366 -11.40 -4.78 18.44
CA ASN A 366 -11.24 -5.53 19.69
C ASN A 366 -10.30 -4.83 20.69
N GLY A 367 -10.40 -3.50 20.80
CA GLY A 367 -9.55 -2.69 21.69
C GLY A 367 -8.19 -2.30 21.11
N THR A 368 -7.85 -2.75 19.90
CA THR A 368 -6.57 -2.44 19.24
C THR A 368 -6.73 -1.35 18.18
N THR A 369 -5.76 -0.44 18.09
CA THR A 369 -5.72 0.66 17.11
C THR A 369 -4.57 0.45 16.09
N GLY A 370 -4.43 1.38 15.14
CA GLY A 370 -3.36 1.38 14.13
C GLY A 370 -3.76 0.78 12.78
N THR A 371 -2.77 0.41 11.99
CA THR A 371 -2.96 -0.11 10.61
C THR A 371 -2.53 -1.56 10.43
N GLU A 372 -1.82 -2.13 11.40
CA GLU A 372 -1.33 -3.50 11.27
C GLU A 372 -2.44 -4.55 11.18
N PRO A 373 -2.21 -5.67 10.47
CA PRO A 373 -3.12 -6.79 10.48
C PRO A 373 -3.39 -7.30 11.91
N TYR A 374 -4.61 -7.75 12.15
CA TYR A 374 -5.04 -8.34 13.41
C TYR A 374 -5.08 -9.87 13.30
N PRO A 375 -4.03 -10.60 13.75
CA PRO A 375 -3.99 -12.04 13.67
C PRO A 375 -4.84 -12.69 14.78
N LEU A 376 -5.54 -13.76 14.43
CA LEU A 376 -6.28 -14.62 15.35
C LEU A 376 -6.03 -16.08 14.99
N THR A 377 -5.60 -16.87 15.96
CA THR A 377 -5.65 -18.33 15.82
C THR A 377 -7.05 -18.83 16.15
N VAL A 378 -7.62 -19.63 15.26
CA VAL A 378 -8.99 -20.15 15.39
C VAL A 378 -9.06 -21.64 15.09
N GLN A 379 -10.09 -22.31 15.58
CA GLN A 379 -10.38 -23.71 15.28
C GLN A 379 -11.51 -23.83 14.25
N PRO A 380 -11.59 -24.97 13.53
CA PRO A 380 -12.77 -25.31 12.75
C PRO A 380 -14.05 -25.16 13.58
N GLU A 381 -15.12 -24.68 12.93
CA GLU A 381 -16.42 -24.40 13.54
C GLU A 381 -16.46 -23.37 14.68
N GLN A 382 -15.33 -22.80 15.08
CA GLN A 382 -15.29 -21.75 16.10
C GLN A 382 -16.08 -20.52 15.63
N SER A 383 -16.90 -19.96 16.52
CA SER A 383 -17.49 -18.64 16.32
C SER A 383 -16.53 -17.54 16.78
N VAL A 384 -16.32 -16.55 15.92
CA VAL A 384 -15.42 -15.41 16.15
C VAL A 384 -16.27 -14.14 16.18
N VAL A 385 -16.07 -13.31 17.20
CA VAL A 385 -16.67 -11.97 17.29
C VAL A 385 -15.59 -10.93 16.98
N LEU A 386 -15.90 -10.04 16.04
CA LEU A 386 -15.07 -8.92 15.65
C LEU A 386 -15.82 -7.63 16.00
N ASP A 387 -15.27 -6.85 16.91
CA ASP A 387 -15.88 -5.65 17.46
C ASP A 387 -15.10 -4.40 17.08
N ALA A 388 -15.69 -3.59 16.19
CA ALA A 388 -15.18 -2.29 15.79
C ALA A 388 -15.99 -1.11 16.33
N SER A 389 -16.86 -1.34 17.33
CA SER A 389 -17.80 -0.34 17.85
C SER A 389 -17.15 0.89 18.49
N ALA A 390 -15.89 0.76 18.94
CA ALA A 390 -15.08 1.85 19.49
C ALA A 390 -14.36 2.70 18.43
N THR A 391 -14.58 2.43 17.13
CA THR A 391 -14.03 3.23 16.04
C THR A 391 -14.64 4.63 16.03
N ILE A 392 -13.82 5.66 15.78
CA ILE A 392 -14.28 7.06 15.81
C ILE A 392 -14.10 7.75 14.46
N ASP A 393 -15.08 8.59 14.11
CA ASP A 393 -14.98 9.59 13.05
C ASP A 393 -14.36 10.87 13.64
N PRO A 394 -13.17 11.33 13.20
CA PRO A 394 -12.58 12.56 13.70
C PRO A 394 -13.43 13.81 13.41
N ASP A 395 -14.28 13.78 12.39
CA ASP A 395 -15.09 14.93 11.96
C ASP A 395 -16.29 15.16 12.88
N SER A 396 -16.83 14.09 13.48
CA SER A 396 -17.99 14.14 14.38
C SER A 396 -17.66 13.76 15.83
N ASN A 397 -16.45 13.25 16.09
CA ASN A 397 -16.04 12.59 17.33
C ASN A 397 -17.01 11.48 17.78
N SER A 398 -17.61 10.77 16.82
CA SER A 398 -18.63 9.75 17.06
C SER A 398 -18.49 8.59 16.07
N SER A 399 -19.02 7.41 16.43
CA SER A 399 -19.15 6.29 15.50
C SER A 399 -20.47 6.31 14.71
N SER A 400 -21.42 7.19 15.08
CA SER A 400 -22.77 7.23 14.50
C SER A 400 -22.82 7.66 13.04
N THR A 401 -21.78 8.33 12.54
CA THR A 401 -21.64 8.78 11.16
C THR A 401 -20.87 7.81 10.28
N LEU A 402 -20.41 6.68 10.85
CA LEU A 402 -19.58 5.71 10.15
C LEU A 402 -20.39 4.56 9.55
N THR A 403 -19.95 4.12 8.39
CA THR A 403 -20.40 2.89 7.72
C THR A 403 -19.33 1.82 7.89
N PHE A 404 -19.74 0.63 8.33
CA PHE A 404 -18.87 -0.54 8.53
C PHE A 404 -19.21 -1.61 7.51
N GLU A 405 -18.22 -2.01 6.70
CA GLU A 405 -18.36 -3.07 5.70
C GLU A 405 -17.35 -4.18 5.99
N TRP A 406 -17.84 -5.42 6.06
CA TRP A 406 -17.02 -6.61 6.31
C TRP A 406 -16.95 -7.47 5.06
N MET A 407 -15.74 -7.66 4.53
CA MET A 407 -15.48 -8.41 3.32
C MET A 407 -14.62 -9.64 3.65
N HIS A 408 -15.08 -10.82 3.21
CA HIS A 408 -14.22 -11.98 3.14
C HIS A 408 -13.36 -11.91 1.87
N TYR A 409 -12.06 -11.68 2.02
CA TYR A 409 -11.13 -11.55 0.90
C TYR A 409 -10.61 -12.93 0.48
N LYS A 410 -11.39 -13.63 -0.36
CA LYS A 410 -11.13 -15.04 -0.68
C LYS A 410 -9.91 -15.28 -1.57
N ASP A 411 -9.61 -14.33 -2.46
CA ASP A 411 -8.59 -14.55 -3.51
C ASP A 411 -7.17 -14.76 -2.94
N ILE A 412 -6.89 -14.26 -1.73
CA ILE A 412 -5.61 -14.54 -1.03
C ILE A 412 -5.59 -15.89 -0.32
N THR A 413 -6.73 -16.42 0.10
CA THR A 413 -6.80 -17.74 0.74
C THR A 413 -6.68 -18.88 -0.29
N ALA A 414 -7.08 -18.63 -1.54
CA ALA A 414 -6.97 -19.60 -2.62
C ALA A 414 -5.50 -19.90 -2.96
N SER A 415 -5.15 -21.17 -3.10
CA SER A 415 -3.75 -21.61 -3.22
C SER A 415 -3.52 -22.73 -4.24
N ASN A 416 -4.56 -23.38 -4.78
CA ASN A 416 -4.39 -24.52 -5.68
C ASN A 416 -4.45 -24.07 -7.16
N GLN A 417 -5.64 -23.70 -7.64
CA GLN A 417 -5.85 -23.18 -8.99
C GLN A 417 -6.21 -21.70 -8.97
N TYR A 418 -6.04 -21.05 -7.82
CA TYR A 418 -6.54 -19.71 -7.54
C TYR A 418 -8.02 -19.57 -7.93
N ASN A 419 -8.82 -20.63 -7.78
CA ASN A 419 -10.27 -20.59 -7.93
C ASN A 419 -10.93 -20.40 -6.58
N ALA A 420 -10.92 -19.17 -6.09
CA ALA A 420 -11.39 -18.82 -4.76
C ALA A 420 -12.84 -19.25 -4.48
N ASN A 421 -13.69 -19.33 -5.49
CA ASN A 421 -15.07 -19.80 -5.32
C ASN A 421 -15.21 -21.30 -5.15
N ALA A 422 -14.32 -22.08 -5.75
CA ALA A 422 -14.30 -23.53 -5.60
C ALA A 422 -13.51 -23.97 -4.36
N GLU A 423 -12.42 -23.27 -4.04
CA GLU A 423 -11.44 -23.70 -3.02
C GLU A 423 -11.76 -23.16 -1.62
N VAL A 424 -12.31 -21.95 -1.53
CA VAL A 424 -12.44 -21.23 -0.26
C VAL A 424 -13.90 -21.14 0.16
N PRO A 425 -14.29 -21.79 1.28
CA PRO A 425 -15.63 -21.68 1.85
C PRO A 425 -15.99 -20.23 2.18
N GLN A 426 -17.23 -19.82 1.91
CA GLN A 426 -17.67 -18.47 2.25
C GLN A 426 -17.82 -18.29 3.77
N LEU A 427 -17.15 -17.29 4.32
CA LEU A 427 -17.48 -16.76 5.65
C LEU A 427 -18.70 -15.84 5.57
N ASN A 428 -19.70 -16.10 6.40
CA ASN A 428 -20.87 -15.24 6.55
C ASN A 428 -20.72 -14.40 7.82
N PHE A 429 -21.15 -13.14 7.75
CA PHE A 429 -21.10 -12.21 8.87
C PHE A 429 -22.51 -11.87 9.34
N THR A 430 -22.77 -12.08 10.62
CA THR A 430 -24.01 -11.67 11.28
C THR A 430 -23.75 -10.41 12.10
N CYS A 431 -24.43 -9.32 11.78
CA CYS A 431 -24.34 -8.09 12.55
C CYS A 431 -24.96 -8.28 13.94
N LEU A 432 -24.19 -7.96 14.99
CA LEU A 432 -24.64 -8.03 16.37
C LEU A 432 -25.25 -6.70 16.86
N ASN A 433 -25.17 -5.65 16.04
CA ASN A 433 -25.79 -4.35 16.27
C ASN A 433 -26.28 -3.75 14.94
N GLN A 434 -27.09 -2.69 15.01
CA GLN A 434 -27.70 -2.07 13.82
C GLN A 434 -26.68 -1.44 12.86
N ALA A 435 -25.57 -0.91 13.40
CA ALA A 435 -24.51 -0.29 12.59
C ALA A 435 -23.61 -1.31 11.88
N CYS A 436 -23.77 -2.61 12.19
CA CYS A 436 -22.84 -3.67 11.80
C CYS A 436 -21.38 -3.38 12.21
N SER A 437 -21.16 -2.54 13.23
CA SER A 437 -19.82 -2.27 13.76
C SER A 437 -19.27 -3.44 14.57
N THR A 438 -20.14 -4.35 15.00
CA THR A 438 -19.77 -5.62 15.62
C THR A 438 -20.40 -6.75 14.82
N VAL A 439 -19.60 -7.73 14.40
CA VAL A 439 -20.07 -8.92 13.66
C VAL A 439 -19.61 -10.22 14.30
N GLN A 440 -20.38 -11.27 14.08
CA GLN A 440 -19.97 -12.65 14.33
C GLN A 440 -19.82 -13.40 13.02
N THR A 441 -18.80 -14.25 12.93
CA THR A 441 -18.67 -15.24 11.85
C THR A 441 -18.38 -16.62 12.44
N LYS A 442 -18.74 -17.69 11.73
CA LYS A 442 -18.42 -19.07 12.12
C LYS A 442 -17.41 -19.64 11.13
N MET A 443 -16.31 -20.19 11.64
CA MET A 443 -15.33 -20.86 10.80
C MET A 443 -15.92 -22.10 10.12
N PRO A 444 -15.44 -22.48 8.92
CA PRO A 444 -15.92 -23.68 8.24
C PRO A 444 -15.65 -24.95 9.08
N ASN A 445 -16.34 -26.04 8.74
CA ASN A 445 -16.04 -27.33 9.34
C ASN A 445 -14.62 -27.80 9.01
N GLU A 446 -14.12 -28.78 9.77
CA GLU A 446 -12.74 -29.25 9.68
C GLU A 446 -12.33 -29.68 8.27
N THR A 447 -13.14 -30.47 7.56
CA THR A 447 -12.83 -30.92 6.19
C THR A 447 -12.66 -29.77 5.21
N LEU A 448 -13.39 -28.67 5.41
CA LEU A 448 -13.33 -27.48 4.55
C LEU A 448 -12.25 -26.50 4.99
N ALA A 449 -12.07 -26.31 6.29
CA ALA A 449 -11.09 -25.38 6.86
C ALA A 449 -9.66 -25.94 6.82
N CYS A 450 -9.53 -27.26 6.90
CA CYS A 450 -8.28 -28.02 6.85
C CYS A 450 -8.37 -29.14 5.80
N PRO A 451 -8.36 -28.78 4.50
CA PRO A 451 -8.23 -29.77 3.44
C PRO A 451 -6.89 -30.53 3.54
N GLN A 452 -6.72 -31.59 2.74
CA GLN A 452 -5.52 -32.45 2.77
C GLN A 452 -4.19 -31.69 2.53
N THR A 453 -4.24 -30.49 1.97
CA THR A 453 -3.08 -29.61 1.73
C THR A 453 -2.68 -28.78 2.95
N GLY A 454 -3.39 -28.91 4.08
CA GLY A 454 -3.18 -28.15 5.31
C GLY A 454 -4.32 -27.17 5.60
N CYS A 455 -4.33 -26.64 6.83
CA CYS A 455 -5.31 -25.65 7.26
C CYS A 455 -5.17 -24.32 6.51
N GLN A 456 -6.30 -23.76 6.12
CA GLN A 456 -6.39 -22.52 5.37
C GLN A 456 -6.28 -21.31 6.31
N THR A 457 -5.72 -20.21 5.80
CA THR A 457 -5.76 -18.90 6.46
C THR A 457 -6.77 -18.00 5.78
N TYR A 458 -7.79 -17.53 6.52
CA TYR A 458 -8.84 -16.69 5.98
C TYR A 458 -8.56 -15.22 6.24
N HIS A 459 -8.76 -14.37 5.24
CA HIS A 459 -8.58 -12.93 5.37
C HIS A 459 -9.93 -12.21 5.38
N VAL A 460 -10.18 -11.43 6.41
CA VAL A 460 -11.35 -10.55 6.50
C VAL A 460 -10.87 -9.11 6.46
N ILE A 461 -11.53 -8.27 5.67
CA ILE A 461 -11.26 -6.83 5.59
C ILE A 461 -12.45 -6.12 6.21
N LEU A 462 -12.18 -5.38 7.29
CA LEU A 462 -13.06 -4.31 7.74
C LEU A 462 -12.74 -3.06 6.93
N SER A 463 -13.76 -2.44 6.34
CA SER A 463 -13.71 -1.14 5.67
C SER A 463 -14.60 -0.17 6.44
N VAL A 464 -14.06 0.99 6.81
CA VAL A 464 -14.78 2.03 7.55
C VAL A 464 -14.62 3.37 6.86
N LYS A 465 -15.73 4.07 6.67
CA LYS A 465 -15.80 5.39 6.05
C LYS A 465 -16.88 6.25 6.70
N GLY A 466 -16.64 7.56 6.80
CA GLY A 466 -17.64 8.53 7.25
C GLY A 466 -18.68 8.86 6.18
N GLN A 467 -19.64 9.71 6.53
CA GLN A 467 -20.65 10.24 5.59
C GLN A 467 -20.12 11.48 4.88
N SER A 468 -19.79 11.33 3.60
CA SER A 468 -19.37 12.43 2.72
C SER A 468 -19.62 12.06 1.26
N ALA A 469 -19.57 13.06 0.36
CA ALA A 469 -19.52 12.82 -1.08
C ALA A 469 -18.18 12.18 -1.51
N THR A 470 -17.09 12.48 -0.79
CA THR A 470 -15.74 11.96 -1.05
C THR A 470 -15.13 11.40 0.24
N PRO A 471 -15.73 10.36 0.84
CA PRO A 471 -15.31 9.88 2.15
C PRO A 471 -13.94 9.20 2.09
N ILE A 472 -13.09 9.50 3.07
CA ILE A 472 -11.83 8.78 3.27
C ILE A 472 -12.16 7.41 3.90
N THR A 473 -11.62 6.35 3.31
CA THR A 473 -11.81 4.98 3.80
C THR A 473 -10.55 4.51 4.53
N ARG A 474 -10.73 3.88 5.69
CA ARG A 474 -9.68 3.16 6.40
C ARG A 474 -10.08 1.71 6.55
N TYR A 475 -9.08 0.85 6.73
CA TYR A 475 -9.28 -0.58 6.79
C TYR A 475 -8.62 -1.20 8.01
N ARG A 476 -9.06 -2.41 8.34
CA ARG A 476 -8.33 -3.32 9.20
C ARG A 476 -8.40 -4.70 8.60
N ARG A 477 -7.24 -5.29 8.30
CA ARG A 477 -7.13 -6.68 7.87
C ARG A 477 -7.11 -7.60 9.09
N ILE A 478 -7.98 -8.60 9.11
CA ILE A 478 -8.01 -9.66 10.11
C ILE A 478 -7.52 -10.95 9.44
N ILE A 479 -6.56 -11.62 10.09
CA ILE A 479 -5.96 -12.86 9.61
C ILE A 479 -6.43 -13.98 10.53
N LEU A 480 -7.30 -14.85 10.05
CA LEU A 480 -7.82 -15.99 10.79
C LEU A 480 -7.01 -17.23 10.42
N ASP A 481 -6.01 -17.52 11.24
CA ASP A 481 -5.11 -18.67 11.11
C ASP A 481 -5.77 -19.92 11.71
N VAL A 482 -6.27 -20.83 10.86
CA VAL A 482 -6.94 -22.03 11.32
C VAL A 482 -5.92 -23.07 11.78
N LYS A 483 -6.12 -23.62 12.97
CA LYS A 483 -5.38 -24.78 13.45
C LYS A 483 -6.34 -25.91 13.78
N GLU A 484 -5.90 -27.13 13.50
CA GLU A 484 -6.62 -28.33 13.93
C GLU A 484 -6.90 -28.25 15.44
N ALA A 485 -8.06 -28.75 15.86
CA ALA A 485 -8.32 -28.92 17.27
C ALA A 485 -7.26 -29.88 17.81
N SER A 486 -6.43 -29.43 18.75
CA SER A 486 -5.52 -30.33 19.46
C SER A 486 -6.35 -31.43 20.11
N GLY A 487 -6.25 -32.64 19.58
CA GLY A 487 -6.97 -33.82 20.06
C GLY A 487 -6.58 -34.26 21.46
#